data_AF-A0A9W8NAP1-F1
#
_entry.id   AF-A0A9W8NAP1-F1
#
_cell.length_a   1.000
_cell.length_b   1.000
_cell.length_c   1.000
_cell.angle_alpha   90.00
_cell.angle_beta   90.00
_cell.angle_gamma   90.00
#
_symmetry.space_group_name_H-M   'P 1'
#
loop_
_entity.id
_entity.type
_entity.pdbx_description
1 polymer ?
#
loop_
_entity_poly.entity_id
_entity_poly.type
_entity_poly.pdbx_seq_one_letter_code
_entity_poly.pdbx_strand_id
1 'polypeptide(L)'
;MRTSPAPTPTTNDEITDGEATSQGEEELLLLLSKEGVQNWVKTKLSSHLAPKYVFWIDEYPKTASGKIQKYKLRDIAQEMLS
;
A
#
# COMPACT_ATOMS: atom_id res chain seq x y z
N MET A 1 37.37 48.33 -19.84
CA MET A 1 36.32 47.32 -19.64
C MET A 1 36.54 46.19 -20.64
N ARG A 2 37.03 45.03 -20.19
CA ARG A 2 37.13 43.81 -20.99
C ARG A 2 36.64 42.68 -20.08
N THR A 3 35.44 42.18 -20.33
CA THR A 3 34.91 40.98 -19.67
C THR A 3 35.17 39.78 -20.58
N SER A 4 35.78 38.74 -20.03
CA SER A 4 36.08 37.47 -20.70
C SER A 4 34.78 36.69 -21.00
N PRO A 5 34.68 35.93 -22.11
CA PRO A 5 33.46 35.18 -22.48
C PRO A 5 33.28 33.89 -21.68
N ALA A 6 32.02 33.43 -21.68
CA ALA A 6 31.42 32.40 -20.85
C ALA A 6 32.05 30.99 -20.95
N PRO A 7 31.96 30.18 -19.87
CA PRO A 7 31.94 28.73 -19.98
C PRO A 7 30.51 28.21 -19.95
N THR A 8 30.08 27.55 -21.02
CA THR A 8 29.02 26.53 -20.94
C THR A 8 29.63 25.24 -20.39
N PRO A 9 29.05 24.66 -19.35
CA PRO A 9 29.09 23.21 -19.20
C PRO A 9 27.70 22.65 -19.51
N THR A 10 27.63 21.94 -20.64
CA THR A 10 26.67 20.84 -20.84
C THR A 10 26.75 19.92 -19.62
N THR A 11 25.66 19.80 -18.88
CA THR A 11 25.40 18.62 -18.07
C THR A 11 23.99 18.18 -18.36
N ASN A 12 23.90 17.05 -19.05
CA ASN A 12 22.69 16.25 -19.09
C ASN A 12 22.42 15.80 -17.66
N ASP A 13 21.46 16.42 -17.00
CA ASP A 13 20.70 15.69 -16.00
C ASP A 13 19.54 15.09 -16.79
N GLU A 14 19.81 13.88 -17.30
CA GLU A 14 18.75 12.89 -17.47
C GLU A 14 17.86 13.02 -16.24
N ILE A 15 16.60 13.39 -16.47
CA ILE A 15 15.53 12.98 -15.57
C ILE A 15 15.60 11.47 -15.66
N THR A 16 16.40 10.88 -14.77
CA THR A 16 16.38 9.46 -14.51
C THR A 16 14.98 9.24 -13.99
N ASP A 17 14.13 8.69 -14.86
CA ASP A 17 13.00 7.88 -14.42
C ASP A 17 13.56 7.00 -13.33
N GLY A 18 13.22 7.33 -12.09
CA GLY A 18 13.68 6.60 -10.94
C GLY A 18 13.23 5.18 -11.18
N GLU A 19 14.17 4.33 -11.57
CA GLU A 19 13.99 2.89 -11.57
C GLU A 19 13.70 2.54 -10.12
N ALA A 20 12.40 2.52 -9.80
CA ALA A 20 11.90 1.81 -8.66
C ALA A 20 12.50 0.42 -8.79
N THR A 21 13.40 0.11 -7.86
CA THR A 21 14.11 -1.16 -7.84
C THR A 21 13.04 -2.22 -7.86
N SER A 22 12.91 -2.94 -8.97
CA SER A 22 11.81 -3.88 -9.29
C SER A 22 11.54 -4.86 -8.16
N GLN A 23 12.55 -5.16 -7.35
CA GLN A 23 12.48 -6.05 -6.21
C GLN A 23 11.64 -5.51 -5.04
N GLY A 24 11.65 -4.19 -4.80
CA GLY A 24 10.89 -3.59 -3.71
C GLY A 24 9.39 -3.52 -3.98
N GLU A 25 9.01 -3.31 -5.24
CA GLU A 25 7.61 -3.26 -5.65
C GLU A 25 6.96 -4.66 -5.59
N GLU A 26 7.70 -5.69 -5.98
CA GLU A 26 7.26 -7.08 -5.92
C GLU A 26 7.04 -7.55 -4.48
N GLU A 27 7.90 -7.16 -3.53
CA GLU A 27 7.70 -7.46 -2.10
C GLU A 27 6.42 -6.82 -1.54
N LEU A 28 6.12 -5.57 -1.93
CA LEU A 28 4.91 -4.88 -1.47
C LEU A 28 3.64 -5.56 -2.01
N LEU A 29 3.62 -5.98 -3.27
CA LEU A 29 2.50 -6.71 -3.84
C LEU A 29 2.26 -8.03 -3.11
N LEU A 30 3.34 -8.72 -2.71
CA LEU A 30 3.24 -9.98 -1.99
C LEU A 30 2.68 -9.77 -0.57
N LEU A 31 3.04 -8.66 0.09
CA LEU A 31 2.51 -8.29 1.41
C LEU A 31 1.01 -7.94 1.38
N LEU A 32 0.55 -7.24 0.34
CA LEU A 32 -0.86 -6.86 0.16
C LEU A 32 -1.74 -8.03 -0.33
N SER A 33 -1.15 -9.19 -0.64
CA SER A 33 -1.92 -10.40 -0.89
C SER A 33 -2.61 -10.90 0.38
N LYS A 34 -3.69 -11.68 0.24
CA LYS A 34 -4.41 -12.27 1.41
C LYS A 34 -3.47 -13.10 2.29
N GLU A 35 -2.58 -13.88 1.67
CA GLU A 35 -1.60 -14.71 2.36
C GLU A 35 -0.50 -13.87 3.01
N GLY A 36 -0.05 -12.82 2.33
CA GLY A 36 0.89 -11.84 2.84
C GLY A 36 0.41 -11.20 4.14
N VAL A 37 -0.83 -10.71 4.16
CA VAL A 37 -1.46 -10.13 5.35
C VAL A 37 -1.55 -11.17 6.49
N GLN A 38 -1.99 -12.39 6.19
CA GLN A 38 -2.09 -13.45 7.20
C GLN A 38 -0.73 -13.81 7.80
N ASN A 39 0.28 -13.99 6.96
CA ASN A 39 1.63 -14.31 7.40
C ASN A 39 2.23 -13.16 8.19
N TRP A 40 2.05 -11.92 7.75
CA TRP A 40 2.48 -10.73 8.48
C TRP A 40 1.88 -10.70 9.90
N VAL A 41 0.58 -10.95 10.03
CA VAL A 41 -0.08 -11.02 11.35
C VAL A 41 0.51 -12.16 12.20
N LYS A 42 0.75 -13.34 11.64
CA LYS A 42 1.36 -14.48 12.36
C LYS A 42 2.79 -14.19 12.85
N THR A 43 3.54 -13.32 12.17
CA THR A 43 4.89 -12.92 12.66
C THR A 43 4.83 -11.98 13.85
N LYS A 44 3.76 -11.18 13.98
CA LYS A 44 3.61 -10.14 15.01
C LYS A 44 2.76 -10.57 16.20
N LEU A 45 1.79 -11.47 15.97
CA LEU A 45 0.81 -11.93 16.94
C LEU A 45 0.76 -13.46 16.97
N SER A 46 0.14 -14.01 18.01
CA SER A 46 -0.05 -15.46 18.08
C SER A 46 -0.94 -15.97 16.94
N SER A 47 -0.66 -17.19 16.47
CA SER A 47 -1.29 -17.78 15.28
C SER A 47 -2.81 -17.88 15.35
N HIS A 48 -3.38 -18.03 16.55
CA HIS A 48 -4.83 -18.12 16.76
C HIS A 48 -5.55 -16.77 16.62
N LEU A 49 -4.82 -15.65 16.63
CA LEU A 49 -5.35 -14.31 16.35
C LEU A 49 -5.26 -13.94 14.87
N ALA A 50 -4.56 -14.74 14.06
CA ALA A 50 -4.46 -14.49 12.64
C ALA A 50 -5.84 -14.65 11.97
N PRO A 51 -6.25 -13.70 11.11
CA PRO A 51 -7.54 -13.76 10.44
C PRO A 51 -7.60 -14.92 9.46
N LYS A 52 -8.74 -15.63 9.41
CA LYS A 52 -8.97 -16.71 8.43
C LYS A 52 -9.32 -16.17 7.04
N TYR A 53 -10.04 -15.05 7.00
CA TYR A 53 -10.50 -14.40 5.77
C TYR A 53 -10.12 -12.93 5.78
N VAL A 54 -9.66 -12.43 4.64
CA VAL A 54 -9.30 -11.03 4.41
C VAL A 54 -10.06 -10.56 3.18
N PHE A 55 -10.82 -9.49 3.36
CA PHE A 55 -11.61 -8.85 2.31
C PHE A 55 -11.12 -7.42 2.13
N TRP A 56 -11.05 -6.98 0.88
CA TRP A 56 -10.74 -5.60 0.53
C TRP A 56 -12.05 -4.90 0.20
N ILE A 57 -12.24 -3.72 0.80
CA ILE A 57 -13.40 -2.87 0.55
C ILE A 57 -12.91 -1.46 0.31
N ASP A 58 -13.56 -0.74 -0.60
CA ASP A 58 -13.17 0.62 -0.95
C ASP A 58 -13.54 1.61 0.16
N GLU A 59 -14.70 1.41 0.80
CA GLU A 59 -15.20 2.30 1.85
C GLU A 59 -15.85 1.57 3.02
N TYR A 60 -15.55 2.03 4.24
CA TYR A 60 -16.17 1.55 5.46
C TYR A 60 -17.53 2.23 5.70
N PRO A 61 -18.59 1.48 6.04
CA PRO A 61 -19.87 2.07 6.41
C PRO A 61 -19.71 2.87 7.70
N LYS A 62 -19.86 4.20 7.60
CA LYS A 62 -19.74 5.13 8.72
C LYS A 62 -21.08 5.79 9.04
N THR A 63 -21.23 6.29 10.26
CA THR A 63 -22.35 7.18 10.61
C THR A 63 -22.07 8.60 10.12
N ALA A 64 -23.07 9.50 10.20
CA ALA A 64 -22.87 10.92 9.92
C ALA A 64 -21.75 11.57 10.77
N SER A 65 -21.43 10.99 11.92
CA SER A 65 -20.33 11.41 12.80
C SER A 65 -18.99 10.72 12.49
N GLY A 66 -18.92 9.86 11.47
CA GLY A 66 -17.70 9.15 11.06
C GLY A 66 -17.41 7.86 11.83
N LYS A 67 -18.25 7.44 12.78
CA LYS A 67 -18.05 6.19 13.53
C LYS A 67 -18.31 4.99 12.62
N ILE A 68 -17.39 4.02 12.62
CA ILE A 68 -17.54 2.79 11.82
C ILE A 68 -18.67 1.93 12.40
N GLN A 69 -19.60 1.55 11.54
CA GLN A 69 -20.74 0.72 11.90
C GLN A 69 -20.39 -0.76 11.74
N LYS A 70 -19.79 -1.34 12.79
CA LYS A 70 -19.27 -2.74 12.76
C LYS A 70 -20.33 -3.81 12.45
N TYR A 71 -21.60 -3.56 12.75
CA TYR A 71 -22.66 -4.54 12.47
C TYR A 71 -22.88 -4.70 10.96
N LYS A 72 -22.94 -3.60 10.20
CA LYS A 72 -23.05 -3.63 8.73
C LYS A 72 -21.87 -4.37 8.08
N LEU A 73 -20.67 -4.24 8.64
CA LEU A 73 -19.50 -4.98 8.16
C LEU A 73 -19.65 -6.49 8.35
N ARG A 74 -20.34 -6.94 9.41
CA ARG A 74 -20.62 -8.37 9.62
C ARG A 74 -21.62 -8.87 8.59
N ASP A 75 -22.65 -8.09 8.29
CA ASP A 75 -23.66 -8.43 7.30
C ASP A 75 -23.03 -8.55 5.90
N ILE A 76 -22.20 -7.58 5.51
CA ILE A 76 -21.42 -7.60 4.25
C ILE A 76 -20.50 -8.83 4.20
N ALA A 77 -19.79 -9.12 5.30
CA ALA A 77 -18.91 -10.28 5.35
C ALA A 77 -19.70 -11.60 5.20
N GLN A 78 -20.90 -11.67 5.77
CA GLN A 78 -21.77 -12.84 5.64
C GLN A 78 -22.25 -13.03 4.20
N GLU A 79 -22.59 -11.94 3.50
CA GLU A 79 -22.93 -11.97 2.08
C GLU A 79 -21.74 -12.40 1.21
N MET A 80 -20.53 -11.96 1.52
CA MET A 80 -19.31 -12.37 0.81
C MET A 80 -18.86 -13.81 1.08
N LEU A 81 -19.37 -14.43 2.15
CA LEU A 81 -19.07 -15.81 2.55
C LEU A 81 -20.14 -16.81 2.12
N SER A 82 -21.32 -16.32 1.68
CA SER A 82 -22.42 -17.13 1.17
C SER A 82 -22.22 -17.51 -0.29
#